data_AF-A0AAU9EAQ1-F1
#
_entry.id   AF-A0AAU9EAQ1-F1
#
_cell.length_a   1.000
_cell.length_b   1.000
_cell.length_c   1.000
_cell.angle_alpha   90.00
_cell.angle_beta   90.00
_cell.angle_gamma   90.00
#
_symmetry.space_group_name_H-M   'P 1'
#
loop_
_entity.id
_entity.type
_entity.pdbx_description
1 polymer ?
#
loop_
_entity_poly.entity_id
_entity_poly.type
_entity_poly.pdbx_seq_one_letter_code
_entity_poly.pdbx_strand_id
1 'polypeptide(L)' 'MLMRYSQDILSAPDEELVCYCSGVSKGEIRAAMRAGAKTLAEVKAATGACTVSRCQELSPRGR' A
#
# COMPACT_ATOMS: atom_id res chain seq x y z
N MET A 1 10.60 19.50 8.14
CA MET A 1 10.83 18.28 7.35
C MET A 1 9.46 17.80 6.88
N LEU A 2 9.13 17.97 5.59
CA LEU A 2 7.84 17.50 5.07
C LEU A 2 7.80 15.97 5.15
N MET A 3 6.83 15.42 5.89
CA MET A 3 6.54 13.99 5.84
C MET A 3 6.15 13.65 4.40
N ARG A 4 6.89 12.72 3.77
CA ARG A 4 6.69 12.30 2.37
C ARG A 4 5.47 11.39 2.17
N TYR A 5 4.62 11.28 3.20
CA TYR A 5 3.50 10.35 3.25
C TYR A 5 2.47 10.86 4.27
N SER A 6 1.22 10.46 4.09
CA SER A 6 0.12 10.80 4.99
C SER A 6 0.19 9.96 6.28
N GLN A 7 0.01 10.61 7.44
CA GLN A 7 -0.04 9.88 8.72
C GLN A 7 -1.28 8.99 8.81
N ASP A 8 -2.42 9.50 8.35
CA ASP A 8 -3.67 8.76 8.21
C ASP A 8 -3.88 8.34 6.75
N ILE A 9 -3.99 7.04 6.52
CA ILE A 9 -4.18 6.49 5.18
C ILE A 9 -5.56 6.83 4.59
N LEU A 10 -6.55 7.11 5.42
CA LEU A 10 -7.89 7.46 4.95
C LEU A 10 -7.90 8.80 4.21
N SER A 11 -7.04 9.75 4.62
CA SER A 11 -6.88 11.06 3.99
C SER A 11 -5.83 11.13 2.87
N ALA A 12 -5.04 10.07 2.68
CA ALA A 12 -4.03 10.02 1.61
C ALA A 12 -4.66 10.09 0.20
N PRO A 13 -3.98 10.69 -0.79
CA PRO A 13 -4.39 10.59 -2.19
C PRO A 13 -4.25 9.15 -2.70
N ASP A 14 -4.98 8.80 -3.77
CA ASP A 14 -4.99 7.43 -4.30
C ASP A 14 -3.60 7.05 -4.88
N GLU A 15 -2.79 8.03 -5.30
CA GLU A 15 -1.43 7.82 -5.81
C GLU A 15 -0.40 7.53 -4.71
N GLU A 16 -0.74 7.75 -3.43
CA GLU A 16 0.20 7.52 -2.33
C GLU A 16 0.54 6.04 -2.21
N LEU A 17 1.84 5.73 -2.12
CA LEU A 17 2.33 4.38 -1.90
C LEU A 17 1.96 3.89 -0.49
N VAL A 18 1.31 2.72 -0.48
CA VAL A 18 1.00 1.94 0.73
C VAL A 18 2.05 0.84 0.94
N CYS A 19 2.44 0.15 -0.14
CA CYS A 19 3.52 -0.83 -0.09
C CYS A 19 4.72 -0.36 -0.92
N TYR A 20 5.73 0.17 -0.23
CA TYR A 20 6.96 0.68 -0.87
C TYR A 20 7.82 -0.44 -1.47
N CYS A 21 7.70 -1.67 -0.96
CA CYS A 21 8.49 -2.80 -1.45
C CYS A 21 8.07 -3.23 -2.86
N SER A 22 6.76 -3.22 -3.11
CA SER A 22 6.16 -3.69 -4.36
C SER A 22 5.65 -2.54 -5.23
N GLY A 23 5.84 -1.28 -4.81
CA GLY A 23 5.37 -0.10 -5.54
C GLY A 23 3.84 0.06 -5.60
N VAL A 24 3.10 -0.49 -4.64
CA VAL A 24 1.62 -0.49 -4.65
C VAL A 24 1.04 0.75 -3.97
N SER A 25 0.16 1.45 -4.68
CA SER A 25 -0.56 2.64 -4.24
C SER A 25 -1.88 2.34 -3.51
N LYS A 26 -2.42 3.33 -2.79
CA LYS A 26 -3.76 3.27 -2.19
C LYS A 26 -4.84 2.98 -3.24
N GLY A 27 -4.74 3.61 -4.40
CA GLY A 27 -5.67 3.47 -5.51
C GLY A 27 -5.75 2.04 -6.03
N GLU A 28 -4.60 1.36 -6.12
CA GLU A 28 -4.54 -0.06 -6.52
C GLU A 28 -5.20 -0.98 -5.48
N ILE A 29 -5.00 -0.73 -4.19
CA ILE A 29 -5.72 -1.48 -3.13
C ILE A 29 -7.23 -1.28 -3.29
N ARG A 30 -7.69 -0.04 -3.49
CA ARG A 30 -9.12 0.25 -3.69
C ARG A 30 -9.65 -0.38 -4.97
N ALA A 31 -8.86 -0.40 -6.05
CA ALA A 31 -9.23 -1.04 -7.30
C ALA A 31 -9.42 -2.55 -7.11
N ALA A 32 -8.51 -3.23 -6.41
CA ALA A 32 -8.65 -4.64 -6.06
C ALA A 32 -9.91 -4.91 -5.23
N MET A 33 -10.22 -4.06 -4.24
CA MET A 33 -11.43 -4.19 -3.44
C MET A 33 -12.72 -3.99 -4.26
N ARG A 34 -12.72 -3.01 -5.19
CA ARG A 34 -13.83 -2.80 -6.14
C ARG A 34 -14.00 -3.97 -7.10
N ALA A 35 -12.90 -4.61 -7.50
CA ALA A 35 -12.89 -5.80 -8.33
C ALA A 35 -13.32 -7.08 -7.58
N GLY A 36 -13.55 -7.00 -6.27
CA GLY A 36 -14.15 -8.09 -5.48
C GLY A 36 -13.27 -8.65 -4.38
N ALA A 37 -12.02 -8.23 -4.23
CA ALA A 37 -11.19 -8.67 -3.10
C ALA A 37 -11.83 -8.24 -1.77
N LYS A 38 -12.13 -9.20 -0.89
CA LYS A 38 -12.74 -8.99 0.43
C LYS A 38 -11.81 -9.34 1.58
N THR A 39 -10.73 -10.06 1.31
CA THR A 39 -9.75 -10.50 2.31
C THR A 39 -8.38 -9.92 2.05
N LEU A 40 -7.54 -9.87 3.09
CA LEU A 40 -6.14 -9.47 2.95
C LEU A 40 -5.39 -10.39 1.98
N ALA A 41 -5.67 -11.69 2.00
CA ALA A 41 -5.04 -12.66 1.10
C ALA A 41 -5.36 -12.35 -0.37
N GLU A 42 -6.62 -12.05 -0.69
CA GLU A 42 -7.04 -11.68 -2.05
C GLU A 42 -6.43 -10.35 -2.50
N VAL A 43 -6.35 -9.36 -1.60
CA VAL A 43 -5.69 -8.07 -1.91
C VAL A 43 -4.21 -8.29 -2.22
N LYS A 44 -3.51 -9.11 -1.43
CA LYS A 44 -2.11 -9.46 -1.69
C LYS A 44 -1.95 -10.20 -3.02
N ALA A 45 -2.83 -11.16 -3.33
CA ALA A 45 -2.80 -11.90 -4.57
C ALA A 45 -3.06 -10.98 -5.80
N ALA A 46 -3.98 -10.03 -5.68
CA ALA A 46 -4.37 -9.14 -6.76
C ALA A 46 -3.33 -8.02 -7.02
N THR A 47 -2.64 -7.54 -5.98
CA THR A 47 -1.78 -6.34 -6.08
C THR A 47 -0.29 -6.62 -5.88
N GLY A 48 0.09 -7.76 -5.31
CA GLY A 48 1.47 -8.04 -4.92
C GLY A 48 1.94 -7.26 -3.69
N ALA A 49 1.07 -6.51 -3.01
CA ALA A 49 1.43 -5.83 -1.77
C ALA A 49 1.86 -6.84 -0.69
N CYS A 50 2.85 -6.46 0.13
CA CYS A 50 3.31 -7.24 1.30
C CYS A 50 3.82 -8.66 0.97
N THR A 51 4.42 -8.87 -0.22
CA THR A 51 5.03 -10.14 -0.63
C THR A 51 6.56 -10.14 -0.61
N VAL A 52 7.19 -8.95 -0.69
CA VAL A 52 8.66 -8.79 -0.75
C VAL A 52 9.30 -8.63 0.64
N SER A 53 8.56 -8.15 1.64
CA SER A 53 9.00 -8.09 3.05
C SER A 53 10.26 -7.26 3.36
N ARG A 54 10.49 -6.15 2.63
CA ARG A 54 11.60 -5.20 2.87
C ARG A 54 11.13 -3.88 3.52
N CYS A 55 10.08 -3.95 4.34
CA CYS A 55 9.41 -2.75 4.84
C CYS A 55 10.33 -1.87 5.69
N GLN A 56 11.20 -2.47 6.51
CA GLN A 56 12.15 -1.73 7.35
C GLN A 56 13.14 -0.88 6.54
N GLU A 57 13.50 -1.32 5.34
CA GLU A 57 14.47 -0.65 4.46
C GLU A 57 13.81 0.34 3.49
N LEU A 58 12.68 -0.05 2.89
CA LEU A 58 12.08 0.67 1.76
C LEU A 58 10.93 1.59 2.18
N SER A 59 10.26 1.31 3.30
CA SER A 59 9.20 2.16 3.81
C SER A 59 9.81 3.39 4.49
N PRO A 60 9.37 4.62 4.17
CA PRO A 60 9.80 5.81 4.92
C PRO A 60 9.34 5.79 6.38
N ARG A 61 8.47 4.82 6.75
CA ARG A 61 8.01 4.58 8.11
C ARG A 61 8.90 3.61 8.90
N GLY A 62 9.86 2.94 8.23
CA GLY A 62 10.80 2.00 8.85
C GLY A 62 10.14 0.72 9.41
N ARG A 63 8.94 0.39 8.97
CA ARG A 63 8.13 -0.76 9.40
C ARG A 63 7.18 -1.19 8.29
#